data_AF-A0A954U3D3-F1
#
_entry.id   AF-A0A954U3D3-F1
#
_cell.length_a   1.000
_cell.length_b   1.000
_cell.length_c   1.000
_cell.angle_alpha   90.00
_cell.angle_beta   90.00
_cell.angle_gamma   90.00
#
_symmetry.space_group_name_H-M   'P 1'
#
loop_
_entity.id
_entity.type
_entity.pdbx_description
1 polymer ?
#
loop_
_entity_poly.entity_id
_entity_poly.type
_entity_poly.pdbx_seq_one_letter_code
_entity_poly.pdbx_strand_id
1 'polypeptide(L)'
;MAFSIWGVCFAVSVSARAASPAVASENAQVELINTAMEQQWKELGLVPSPVEDGPKWCRRVFLDLIGRIPTFEEMREFAQDRDSKKREKLVDRLLNDPRYTEEFAEHWATLWSNVLIGRSGGNNRRSLINREGMGKYLRDCFARNKPYNQMVFELVTATGSTKPGEENFNGATNFLADKVNEENGTLATSATSRIFLGMQVQCTQCHNHPFNQWKQQKFWEFNSFFRQTRALRRYSDGSRDIDHAELIDEDFAGEGGRPSEAEVYYEERNGMARVAYPVFIDGTSIDRSGYVGQTNRRQELGKLMMASEFLDKMLVNRLWAHFMGYGFTKPMDDLGPHTAVSHPQLLDQLGQALRDSSYDMRALMAWITLSKP
;
A
#
# COMPACT_ATOMS: atom_id res chain seq x y z
N MET A 1 -60.64 -50.11 37.05
CA MET A 1 -60.70 -48.64 36.95
C MET A 1 -59.27 -48.14 36.84
N ALA A 2 -58.81 -47.85 35.62
CA ALA A 2 -57.45 -47.40 35.33
C ALA A 2 -57.44 -45.89 35.14
N PHE A 3 -56.60 -45.18 35.89
CA PHE A 3 -56.39 -43.74 35.76
C PHE A 3 -55.42 -43.47 34.60
N SER A 4 -55.86 -42.66 33.63
CA SER A 4 -55.00 -42.08 32.58
C SER A 4 -54.73 -40.61 32.90
N ILE A 5 -53.46 -40.26 33.04
CA ILE A 5 -52.97 -38.90 33.21
C ILE A 5 -52.64 -38.35 31.82
N TRP A 6 -53.31 -37.27 31.40
CA TRP A 6 -52.95 -36.51 30.20
C TRP A 6 -51.83 -35.52 30.54
N GLY A 7 -50.64 -35.75 29.99
CA GLY A 7 -49.55 -34.78 29.96
C GLY A 7 -49.69 -33.86 28.74
N VAL A 8 -49.84 -32.56 28.98
CA VAL A 8 -49.83 -31.52 27.94
C VAL A 8 -48.37 -31.19 27.61
N CYS A 9 -47.90 -31.62 26.43
CA CYS A 9 -46.63 -31.16 25.88
C CYS A 9 -46.80 -29.75 25.27
N PHE A 10 -46.17 -28.75 25.87
CA PHE A 10 -45.95 -27.45 25.22
C PHE A 10 -44.88 -27.62 24.14
N ALA A 11 -45.30 -27.57 22.87
CA ALA A 11 -44.38 -27.43 21.75
C ALA A 11 -43.86 -25.99 21.72
N VAL A 12 -42.61 -25.78 22.12
CA VAL A 12 -41.88 -24.53 21.87
C VAL A 12 -41.52 -24.49 20.39
N SER A 13 -42.27 -23.73 19.61
CA SER A 13 -41.92 -23.45 18.21
C SER A 13 -40.67 -22.56 18.18
N VAL A 14 -39.50 -23.16 17.92
CA VAL A 14 -38.31 -22.41 17.53
C VAL A 14 -38.57 -21.84 16.14
N SER A 15 -38.97 -20.57 16.09
CA SER A 15 -39.08 -19.84 14.82
C SER A 15 -37.67 -19.64 14.28
N ALA A 16 -37.28 -20.48 13.33
CA ALA A 16 -36.10 -20.26 12.51
C ALA A 16 -36.33 -18.97 11.72
N ARG A 17 -35.68 -17.88 12.15
CA ARG A 17 -35.62 -16.62 11.41
C ARG A 17 -34.97 -16.95 10.06
N ALA A 18 -35.77 -16.95 9.00
CA ALA A 18 -35.28 -17.08 7.64
C ALA A 18 -34.21 -16.00 7.42
N ALA A 19 -33.01 -16.42 7.00
CA ALA A 19 -31.99 -15.50 6.51
C ALA A 19 -32.65 -14.65 5.41
N SER A 20 -32.67 -13.33 5.62
CA SER A 20 -33.18 -12.43 4.59
C SER A 20 -32.33 -12.61 3.33
N PRO A 21 -32.95 -12.64 2.14
CA PRO A 21 -32.20 -12.80 0.90
C PRO A 21 -31.21 -11.64 0.82
N ALA A 22 -29.93 -11.99 0.73
CA ALA A 22 -28.84 -11.07 0.50
C ALA A 22 -29.19 -10.20 -0.71
N VAL A 23 -29.42 -8.91 -0.48
CA VAL A 23 -29.47 -7.92 -1.56
C VAL A 23 -28.12 -8.01 -2.25
N ALA A 24 -28.12 -8.39 -3.53
CA ALA A 24 -26.94 -8.37 -4.37
C ALA A 24 -26.48 -6.92 -4.48
N SER A 25 -25.23 -6.65 -4.15
CA SER A 25 -24.63 -5.35 -4.42
C SER A 25 -24.62 -5.13 -5.93
N GLU A 26 -25.13 -4.00 -6.42
CA GLU A 26 -25.01 -3.61 -7.83
C GLU A 26 -23.55 -3.38 -8.27
N ASN A 27 -22.62 -3.35 -7.31
CA ASN A 27 -21.19 -3.25 -7.56
C ASN A 27 -20.59 -4.64 -7.82
N ALA A 28 -20.10 -4.86 -9.05
CA ALA A 28 -19.53 -6.11 -9.51
C ALA A 28 -18.31 -6.57 -8.69
N GLN A 29 -17.49 -5.64 -8.19
CA GLN A 29 -16.31 -5.97 -7.38
C GLN A 29 -16.70 -6.44 -5.97
N VAL A 30 -17.77 -5.88 -5.39
CA VAL A 30 -18.30 -6.36 -4.11
C VAL A 30 -18.89 -7.75 -4.25
N GLU A 31 -19.64 -8.03 -5.32
CA GLU A 31 -20.17 -9.37 -5.58
C GLU A 31 -19.07 -10.38 -5.90
N LEU A 32 -18.01 -9.95 -6.59
CA LEU A 32 -16.81 -10.75 -6.80
C LEU A 32 -16.18 -11.17 -5.46
N ILE A 33 -15.99 -10.22 -4.54
CA ILE A 33 -15.46 -10.50 -3.20
C ILE A 33 -16.38 -11.48 -2.46
N ASN A 34 -17.68 -11.20 -2.41
CA ASN A 34 -18.65 -12.04 -1.71
C ASN A 34 -18.63 -13.47 -2.23
N THR A 35 -18.68 -13.64 -3.56
CA THR A 35 -18.69 -14.96 -4.20
C THR A 35 -17.45 -15.77 -3.86
N ALA A 36 -16.27 -15.15 -3.91
CA ALA A 36 -15.01 -15.82 -3.59
C ALA A 36 -14.94 -16.25 -2.11
N MET A 37 -15.39 -15.41 -1.18
CA MET A 37 -15.44 -15.75 0.25
C MET A 37 -16.46 -16.85 0.54
N GLU A 38 -17.67 -16.74 0.00
CA GLU A 38 -18.75 -17.72 0.17
C GLU A 38 -18.36 -19.10 -0.36
N GLN A 39 -17.68 -19.15 -1.51
CA GLN A 39 -17.15 -20.38 -2.06
C GLN A 39 -16.17 -21.05 -1.08
N GLN A 40 -15.20 -20.29 -0.56
CA GLN A 40 -14.20 -20.82 0.37
C GLN A 40 -14.82 -21.32 1.68
N TRP A 41 -15.80 -20.60 2.23
CA TRP A 41 -16.51 -21.06 3.43
C TRP A 41 -17.29 -22.34 3.20
N LYS A 42 -17.95 -22.46 2.05
CA LYS A 42 -18.68 -23.68 1.69
C LYS A 42 -17.75 -24.89 1.57
N GLU A 43 -16.58 -24.71 0.95
CA GLU A 43 -15.56 -25.75 0.82
C GLU A 43 -15.00 -26.19 2.19
N LEU A 44 -14.85 -25.25 3.12
CA LEU A 44 -14.33 -25.51 4.47
C LEU A 44 -15.42 -25.88 5.49
N GLY A 45 -16.70 -25.90 5.10
CA GLY A 45 -17.82 -26.14 6.01
C GLY A 45 -17.98 -25.06 7.09
N LEU A 46 -17.55 -23.83 6.81
CA LEU A 46 -17.64 -22.70 7.72
C LEU A 46 -18.99 -21.98 7.58
N VAL A 47 -19.52 -21.50 8.70
CA VAL A 47 -20.71 -20.65 8.74
C VAL A 47 -20.26 -19.23 9.07
N PRO A 48 -20.51 -18.23 8.20
CA PRO A 48 -20.10 -16.86 8.46
C PRO A 48 -20.88 -16.26 9.64
N SER A 49 -20.35 -15.18 10.20
CA SER A 49 -21.03 -14.45 11.27
C SER A 49 -22.31 -13.80 10.74
N PRO A 50 -23.35 -13.61 11.60
CA PRO A 50 -24.53 -12.85 11.20
C PRO A 50 -24.16 -11.44 10.75
N VAL A 51 -24.81 -10.97 9.69
CA VAL A 51 -24.63 -9.60 9.20
C VAL A 51 -25.01 -8.60 10.29
N GLU A 52 -24.16 -7.59 10.48
CA GLU A 52 -24.41 -6.46 11.37
C GLU A 52 -24.62 -5.22 10.49
N ASP A 53 -25.85 -4.72 10.42
CA ASP A 53 -26.24 -3.54 9.63
C ASP A 53 -26.71 -2.35 10.50
N GLY A 54 -26.43 -2.43 11.80
CA GLY A 54 -26.84 -1.48 12.82
C GLY A 54 -25.72 -0.53 13.27
N PRO A 55 -25.85 0.05 14.47
CA PRO A 55 -24.91 1.04 15.01
C PRO A 55 -23.45 0.57 15.09
N LYS A 56 -23.22 -0.74 15.28
CA LYS A 56 -21.85 -1.28 15.36
C LYS A 56 -21.14 -1.21 14.01
N TRP A 57 -21.84 -1.49 12.91
CA TRP A 57 -21.26 -1.39 11.57
C TRP A 57 -20.92 0.05 11.23
N CYS A 58 -21.84 0.99 11.46
CA CYS A 58 -21.58 2.41 11.23
C CYS A 58 -20.34 2.89 12.02
N ARG A 59 -20.24 2.53 13.30
CA ARG A 59 -19.05 2.87 14.10
C ARG A 59 -17.75 2.35 13.49
N ARG A 60 -17.74 1.10 12.99
CA ARG A 60 -16.54 0.49 12.37
C ARG A 60 -16.16 1.23 11.10
N VAL A 61 -17.10 1.47 10.20
CA VAL A 61 -16.85 2.18 8.93
C VAL A 61 -16.29 3.58 9.16
N PHE A 62 -16.80 4.32 10.14
CA PHE A 62 -16.24 5.63 10.52
C PHE A 62 -14.78 5.53 11.00
N LEU A 63 -14.48 4.53 11.83
CA LEU A 63 -13.12 4.31 12.32
C LEU A 63 -12.17 3.90 11.20
N ASP A 64 -12.61 2.99 10.33
CA ASP A 64 -11.79 2.41 9.27
C ASP A 64 -11.55 3.37 8.10
N LEU A 65 -12.53 4.24 7.78
CA LEU A 65 -12.41 5.15 6.64
C LEU A 65 -11.86 6.53 7.00
N ILE A 66 -12.25 7.10 8.15
CA ILE A 66 -11.90 8.48 8.52
C ILE A 66 -11.26 8.61 9.91
N GLY A 67 -10.96 7.49 10.59
CA GLY A 67 -10.15 7.49 11.81
C GLY A 67 -10.82 8.03 13.08
N ARG A 68 -12.14 8.26 13.07
CA ARG A 68 -12.90 8.71 14.25
C ARG A 68 -14.19 7.92 14.39
N ILE A 69 -14.88 8.10 15.51
CA ILE A 69 -16.22 7.53 15.71
C ILE A 69 -17.28 8.48 15.15
N PRO A 70 -18.49 8.00 14.79
CA PRO A 70 -19.57 8.89 14.39
C PRO A 70 -20.00 9.78 15.56
N THR A 71 -20.36 11.02 15.24
CA THR A 71 -21.08 11.91 16.15
C THR A 71 -22.47 11.35 16.46
N PHE A 72 -23.12 11.89 17.47
CA PHE A 72 -24.49 11.50 17.82
C PHE A 72 -25.46 11.71 16.64
N GLU A 73 -25.34 12.81 15.91
CA GLU A 73 -26.22 13.15 14.80
C GLU A 73 -26.00 12.22 13.60
N GLU A 74 -24.75 11.99 13.20
CA GLU A 74 -24.39 11.03 12.14
C GLU A 74 -24.89 9.61 12.47
N MET A 75 -24.77 9.21 13.75
CA MET A 75 -25.24 7.90 14.20
C MET A 75 -26.76 7.80 14.15
N ARG A 76 -27.46 8.86 14.59
CA ARG A 76 -28.92 8.94 14.56
C ARG A 76 -29.46 8.92 13.13
N GLU A 77 -28.83 9.68 12.22
CA GLU A 77 -29.18 9.70 10.79
C GLU A 77 -29.08 8.29 10.20
N PHE A 78 -27.95 7.60 10.41
CA PHE A 78 -27.77 6.24 9.89
C PHE A 78 -28.77 5.24 10.48
N ALA A 79 -29.08 5.36 11.78
CA ALA A 79 -30.02 4.46 12.45
C ALA A 79 -31.47 4.67 11.99
N GLN A 80 -31.83 5.88 11.56
CA GLN A 80 -33.17 6.22 11.09
C GLN A 80 -33.35 5.99 9.59
N ASP A 81 -32.27 5.88 8.81
CA ASP A 81 -32.32 5.57 7.39
C ASP A 81 -32.84 4.14 7.15
N ARG A 82 -33.95 4.06 6.40
CA ARG A 82 -34.63 2.81 6.03
C ARG A 82 -34.34 2.40 4.59
N ASP A 83 -33.53 3.17 3.87
CA ASP A 83 -33.14 2.85 2.51
C ASP A 83 -32.30 1.56 2.49
N SER A 84 -32.61 0.68 1.54
CA SER A 84 -31.87 -0.57 1.36
C SER A 84 -30.40 -0.33 0.99
N LYS A 85 -30.07 0.85 0.43
CA LYS A 85 -28.72 1.29 0.04
C LYS A 85 -28.05 2.21 1.06
N LYS A 86 -28.52 2.24 2.32
CA LYS A 86 -27.96 3.15 3.35
C LYS A 86 -26.48 2.93 3.64
N ARG A 87 -25.95 1.70 3.44
CA ARG A 87 -24.53 1.37 3.65
C ARG A 87 -23.68 2.02 2.57
N GLU A 88 -24.08 1.84 1.31
CA GLU A 88 -23.45 2.43 0.13
C GLU A 88 -23.47 3.96 0.23
N LYS A 89 -24.60 4.55 0.61
CA LYS A 89 -24.71 6.00 0.81
C LYS A 89 -23.79 6.51 1.92
N LEU A 90 -23.63 5.77 3.02
CA LEU A 90 -22.72 6.17 4.08
C LEU A 90 -21.26 6.10 3.63
N VAL A 91 -20.86 4.99 3.01
CA VAL A 91 -19.49 4.80 2.52
C VAL A 91 -19.14 5.85 1.48
N ASP A 92 -20.02 6.11 0.51
CA ASP A 92 -19.84 7.16 -0.49
C ASP A 92 -19.70 8.55 0.16
N ARG A 93 -20.56 8.86 1.13
CA ARG A 93 -20.48 10.13 1.89
C ARG A 93 -19.13 10.28 2.59
N LEU A 94 -18.67 9.26 3.31
CA LEU A 94 -17.40 9.32 4.04
C LEU A 94 -16.17 9.43 3.14
N LEU A 95 -16.23 8.84 1.95
CA LEU A 95 -15.12 8.85 0.99
C LEU A 95 -15.11 10.09 0.11
N ASN A 96 -16.27 10.63 -0.29
CA ASN A 96 -16.38 11.58 -1.39
C ASN A 96 -17.03 12.91 -1.03
N ASP A 97 -17.76 13.01 0.08
CA ASP A 97 -18.40 14.25 0.47
C ASP A 97 -17.36 15.26 0.99
N PRO A 98 -17.38 16.53 0.54
CA PRO A 98 -16.48 17.58 1.02
C PRO A 98 -16.47 17.73 2.55
N ARG A 99 -17.57 17.40 3.23
CA ARG A 99 -17.67 17.45 4.70
C ARG A 99 -16.69 16.54 5.43
N TYR A 100 -16.22 15.47 4.80
CA TYR A 100 -15.33 14.45 5.40
C TYR A 100 -13.94 14.42 4.78
N THR A 101 -13.69 15.22 3.75
CA THR A 101 -12.47 15.13 2.94
C THR A 101 -11.20 15.40 3.75
N GLU A 102 -11.25 16.35 4.69
CA GLU A 102 -10.11 16.66 5.55
C GLU A 102 -9.82 15.53 6.56
N GLU A 103 -10.85 14.99 7.23
CA GLU A 103 -10.64 13.86 8.15
C GLU A 103 -10.16 12.61 7.42
N PHE A 104 -10.71 12.31 6.24
CA PHE A 104 -10.24 11.23 5.38
C PHE A 104 -8.76 11.45 5.01
N ALA A 105 -8.42 12.64 4.51
CA ALA A 105 -7.07 12.93 4.07
C ALA A 105 -6.05 12.88 5.21
N GLU A 106 -6.39 13.41 6.39
CA GLU A 106 -5.51 13.39 7.57
C GLU A 106 -5.31 11.96 8.10
N HIS A 107 -6.38 11.16 8.16
CA HIS A 107 -6.32 9.78 8.60
C HIS A 107 -5.39 8.94 7.71
N TRP A 108 -5.63 8.95 6.40
CA TRP A 108 -4.84 8.16 5.46
C TRP A 108 -3.43 8.70 5.28
N ALA A 109 -3.22 10.02 5.31
CA ALA A 109 -1.87 10.59 5.30
C ALA A 109 -1.05 10.16 6.51
N THR A 110 -1.67 10.02 7.69
CA THR A 110 -1.00 9.54 8.91
C THR A 110 -0.59 8.07 8.76
N LEU A 111 -1.50 7.22 8.29
CA LEU A 111 -1.23 5.80 8.05
C LEU A 111 -0.10 5.62 7.03
N TRP A 112 -0.18 6.31 5.89
CA TRP A 112 0.82 6.21 4.83
C TRP A 112 2.16 6.84 5.19
N SER A 113 2.18 7.91 5.99
CA SER A 113 3.44 8.43 6.56
C SER A 113 4.16 7.34 7.35
N ASN A 114 3.44 6.58 8.18
CA ASN A 114 4.04 5.48 8.94
C ASN A 114 4.54 4.34 8.04
N VAL A 115 3.84 4.04 6.94
CA VAL A 115 4.27 3.03 5.96
C VAL A 115 5.55 3.46 5.24
N LEU A 116 5.62 4.72 4.80
CA LEU A 116 6.67 5.22 3.90
C LEU A 116 7.96 5.62 4.63
N ILE A 117 7.82 6.26 5.79
CA ILE A 117 8.95 6.81 6.54
C ILE A 117 9.05 6.27 7.98
N GLY A 118 8.16 5.35 8.37
CA GLY A 118 8.13 4.82 9.73
C GLY A 118 7.51 5.79 10.74
N ARG A 119 7.30 5.30 11.97
CA ARG A 119 6.76 6.10 13.08
C ARG A 119 7.75 7.16 13.58
N SER A 120 9.04 6.88 13.47
CA SER A 120 10.14 7.75 13.91
C SER A 120 10.80 8.56 12.79
N GLY A 121 10.43 8.36 11.52
CA GLY A 121 10.99 9.10 10.40
C GLY A 121 10.76 10.60 10.55
N GLY A 122 11.82 11.39 10.46
CA GLY A 122 11.81 12.83 10.68
C GLY A 122 11.77 13.28 12.14
N ASN A 123 11.78 12.37 13.13
CA ASN A 123 11.74 12.74 14.55
C ASN A 123 13.14 12.88 15.19
N ASN A 124 14.22 12.58 14.45
CA ASN A 124 15.59 12.69 14.92
C ASN A 124 16.28 13.92 14.32
N ARG A 125 17.10 14.63 15.10
CA ARG A 125 17.82 15.86 14.69
C ARG A 125 18.78 15.71 13.49
N ARG A 126 19.05 14.47 13.06
CA ARG A 126 19.91 14.15 11.92
C ARG A 126 19.16 13.52 10.74
N SER A 127 17.83 13.43 10.83
CA SER A 127 17.01 12.87 9.75
C SER A 127 16.99 13.83 8.57
N LEU A 128 17.14 13.30 7.36
CA LEU A 128 16.95 14.04 6.11
C LEU A 128 15.45 14.19 5.78
N ILE A 129 14.60 13.42 6.48
CA ILE A 129 13.16 13.44 6.35
C ILE A 129 12.58 14.62 7.14
N ASN A 130 11.79 15.43 6.46
CA ASN A 130 10.84 16.35 7.05
C ASN A 130 9.44 15.71 7.08
N ARG A 131 9.00 15.28 8.26
CA ARG A 131 7.72 14.56 8.43
C ARG A 131 6.50 15.42 8.09
N GLU A 132 6.57 16.72 8.34
CA GLU A 132 5.52 17.68 7.98
C GLU A 132 5.37 17.78 6.46
N GLY A 133 6.49 17.85 5.73
CA GLY A 133 6.54 17.84 4.27
C GLY A 133 5.92 16.59 3.65
N MET A 134 6.25 15.41 4.19
CA MET A 134 5.60 14.15 3.80
C MET A 134 4.09 14.17 4.08
N GLY A 135 3.70 14.60 5.29
CA GLY A 135 2.30 14.69 5.69
C GLY A 135 1.50 15.64 4.80
N LYS A 136 2.07 16.80 4.44
CA LYS A 136 1.45 17.77 3.52
C LYS A 136 1.21 17.15 2.14
N TYR A 137 2.24 16.51 1.56
CA TYR A 137 2.12 15.83 0.27
C TYR A 137 1.02 14.76 0.29
N LEU A 138 1.02 13.89 1.31
CA LEU A 138 0.05 12.81 1.40
C LEU A 138 -1.38 13.33 1.63
N ARG A 139 -1.58 14.35 2.47
CA ARG A 139 -2.91 14.97 2.63
C ARG A 139 -3.43 15.50 1.30
N ASP A 140 -2.59 16.18 0.52
CA ASP A 140 -2.96 16.67 -0.82
C ASP A 140 -3.32 15.50 -1.77
N CYS A 141 -2.56 14.39 -1.72
CA CYS A 141 -2.86 13.18 -2.50
C CYS A 141 -4.23 12.59 -2.13
N PHE A 142 -4.51 12.38 -0.85
CA PHE A 142 -5.75 11.76 -0.39
C PHE A 142 -6.97 12.68 -0.57
N ALA A 143 -6.82 13.98 -0.30
CA ALA A 143 -7.90 14.95 -0.47
C ALA A 143 -8.38 15.03 -1.93
N ARG A 144 -7.44 14.96 -2.88
CA ARG A 144 -7.72 15.04 -4.32
C ARG A 144 -7.98 13.69 -5.01
N ASN A 145 -8.04 12.60 -4.24
CA ASN A 145 -8.10 11.24 -4.76
C ASN A 145 -7.05 10.96 -5.86
N LYS A 146 -5.79 11.32 -5.59
CA LYS A 146 -4.70 11.11 -6.56
C LYS A 146 -4.60 9.61 -6.88
N PRO A 147 -4.54 9.22 -8.17
CA PRO A 147 -4.28 7.85 -8.59
C PRO A 147 -3.04 7.27 -7.88
N TYR A 148 -3.18 6.07 -7.31
CA TYR A 148 -2.10 5.48 -6.51
C TYR A 148 -0.81 5.27 -7.32
N ASN A 149 -0.91 4.84 -8.58
CA ASN A 149 0.25 4.70 -9.47
C ASN A 149 1.01 6.02 -9.67
N GLN A 150 0.29 7.13 -9.80
CA GLN A 150 0.88 8.47 -9.91
C GLN A 150 1.54 8.89 -8.59
N MET A 151 0.91 8.61 -7.45
CA MET A 151 1.52 8.85 -6.13
C MET A 151 2.84 8.07 -5.97
N VAL A 152 2.87 6.82 -6.42
CA VAL A 152 4.06 5.95 -6.37
C VAL A 152 5.15 6.43 -7.31
N PHE A 153 4.78 6.81 -8.54
CA PHE A 153 5.69 7.44 -9.49
C PHE A 153 6.36 8.65 -8.86
N GLU A 154 5.57 9.60 -8.35
CA GLU A 154 6.10 10.81 -7.72
C GLU A 154 7.00 10.50 -6.52
N LEU A 155 6.65 9.54 -5.65
CA LEU A 155 7.49 9.15 -4.50
C LEU A 155 8.85 8.58 -4.94
N VAL A 156 8.89 7.80 -6.02
CA VAL A 156 10.12 7.14 -6.50
C VAL A 156 10.98 8.10 -7.31
N THR A 157 10.37 9.02 -8.06
CA THR A 157 11.06 9.89 -9.02
C THR A 157 11.32 11.30 -8.50
N ALA A 158 10.81 11.67 -7.32
CA ALA A 158 10.88 13.03 -6.81
C ALA A 158 12.32 13.59 -6.75
N THR A 159 12.42 14.89 -7.02
CA THR A 159 13.56 15.75 -6.73
C THR A 159 13.05 17.03 -6.05
N GLY A 160 13.95 17.78 -5.40
CA GLY A 160 13.63 19.02 -4.70
C GLY A 160 13.79 18.93 -3.19
N SER A 161 13.28 19.95 -2.48
CA SER A 161 13.42 20.08 -1.04
C SER A 161 12.38 19.29 -0.26
N THR A 162 12.82 18.68 0.84
CA THR A 162 11.95 17.94 1.77
C THR A 162 11.04 18.85 2.60
N LYS A 163 11.39 20.13 2.78
CA LYS A 163 10.79 21.02 3.77
C LYS A 163 9.82 22.04 3.13
N PRO A 164 8.59 22.17 3.65
CA PRO A 164 7.65 23.21 3.21
C PRO A 164 8.24 24.63 3.33
N GLY A 165 7.96 25.48 2.35
CA GLY A 165 8.41 26.88 2.32
C GLY A 165 9.70 27.14 1.55
N GLU A 166 10.46 26.09 1.23
CA GLU A 166 11.63 26.18 0.34
C GLU A 166 11.22 26.33 -1.13
N GLU A 167 12.05 26.99 -1.95
CA GLU A 167 11.76 27.32 -3.36
C GLU A 167 11.34 26.11 -4.20
N ASN A 168 12.03 24.98 -4.03
CA ASN A 168 11.78 23.73 -4.75
C ASN A 168 11.10 22.68 -3.86
N PHE A 169 10.21 23.08 -2.95
CA PHE A 169 9.52 22.13 -2.06
C PHE A 169 8.79 21.04 -2.85
N ASN A 170 9.13 19.79 -2.55
CA ASN A 170 8.43 18.62 -3.04
C ASN A 170 8.35 17.58 -1.92
N GLY A 171 7.19 17.49 -1.26
CA GLY A 171 7.02 16.62 -0.10
C GLY A 171 7.24 15.12 -0.40
N ALA A 172 7.11 14.67 -1.65
CA ALA A 172 7.37 13.28 -2.06
C ALA A 172 8.84 12.86 -1.89
N THR A 173 9.78 13.81 -1.97
CA THR A 173 11.23 13.58 -1.76
C THR A 173 11.55 12.94 -0.41
N ASN A 174 10.71 13.18 0.59
CA ASN A 174 10.84 12.61 1.94
C ASN A 174 10.83 11.08 1.97
N PHE A 175 10.27 10.41 0.95
CA PHE A 175 10.30 8.95 0.91
C PHE A 175 11.73 8.44 0.75
N LEU A 176 12.54 9.05 -0.10
CA LEU A 176 13.90 8.59 -0.42
C LEU A 176 15.01 9.32 0.34
N ALA A 177 14.72 10.47 0.95
CA ALA A 177 15.73 11.35 1.56
C ALA A 177 16.75 10.63 2.47
N ASP A 178 16.29 9.80 3.42
CA ASP A 178 17.17 9.01 4.32
C ASP A 178 17.58 7.63 3.76
N LYS A 179 17.19 7.28 2.53
CA LYS A 179 17.32 5.92 1.98
C LYS A 179 18.35 5.78 0.85
N VAL A 180 18.80 6.88 0.26
CA VAL A 180 19.66 6.86 -0.95
C VAL A 180 21.15 7.03 -0.65
N ASN A 181 21.51 7.82 0.36
CA ASN A 181 22.91 8.14 0.64
C ASN A 181 23.65 7.01 1.34
N GLU A 182 23.09 6.52 2.45
CA GLU A 182 23.71 5.47 3.25
C GLU A 182 23.59 4.13 2.50
N GLU A 183 24.68 3.34 2.56
CA GLU A 183 24.77 2.03 1.90
C GLU A 183 24.34 2.06 0.42
N ASN A 184 24.61 3.15 -0.29
CA ASN A 184 24.50 3.21 -1.75
C ASN A 184 23.08 2.87 -2.27
N GLY A 185 22.04 3.28 -1.55
CA GLY A 185 20.64 3.05 -1.95
C GLY A 185 20.07 1.69 -1.54
N THR A 186 20.79 0.90 -0.74
CA THR A 186 20.31 -0.41 -0.23
C THR A 186 18.95 -0.29 0.48
N LEU A 187 18.78 0.75 1.30
CA LEU A 187 17.50 1.02 1.98
C LEU A 187 16.41 1.44 1.00
N ALA A 188 16.74 2.20 -0.04
CA ALA A 188 15.80 2.59 -1.10
C ALA A 188 15.34 1.37 -1.89
N THR A 189 16.24 0.45 -2.25
CA THR A 189 15.93 -0.84 -2.88
C THR A 189 14.91 -1.60 -2.05
N SER A 190 15.24 -1.85 -0.78
CA SER A 190 14.44 -2.69 0.12
C SER A 190 13.08 -2.06 0.42
N ALA A 191 13.03 -0.75 0.63
CA ALA A 191 11.77 -0.06 0.91
C ALA A 191 10.87 -0.02 -0.33
N THR A 192 11.40 0.33 -1.49
CA THR A 192 10.62 0.51 -2.72
C THR A 192 10.03 -0.83 -3.19
N SER A 193 10.84 -1.88 -3.26
CA SER A 193 10.36 -3.19 -3.72
C SER A 193 9.32 -3.79 -2.76
N ARG A 194 9.54 -3.69 -1.45
CA ARG A 194 8.64 -4.25 -0.44
C ARG A 194 7.34 -3.46 -0.31
N ILE A 195 7.43 -2.13 -0.24
CA ILE A 195 6.26 -1.29 0.03
C ILE A 195 5.31 -1.31 -1.17
N PHE A 196 5.85 -1.15 -2.38
CA PHE A 196 5.05 -0.90 -3.59
C PHE A 196 4.85 -2.13 -4.46
N LEU A 197 5.76 -3.10 -4.45
CA LEU A 197 5.66 -4.29 -5.30
C LEU A 197 5.37 -5.58 -4.49
N GLY A 198 5.48 -5.52 -3.15
CA GLY A 198 5.33 -6.70 -2.30
C GLY A 198 6.50 -7.67 -2.43
N MET A 199 7.67 -7.19 -2.86
CA MET A 199 8.80 -8.05 -3.20
C MET A 199 9.92 -7.87 -2.19
N GLN A 200 10.13 -8.89 -1.36
CA GLN A 200 11.15 -8.91 -0.30
C GLN A 200 12.53 -9.29 -0.85
N VAL A 201 13.20 -8.34 -1.49
CA VAL A 201 14.52 -8.57 -2.10
C VAL A 201 15.68 -8.45 -1.10
N GLN A 202 15.45 -7.85 0.07
CA GLN A 202 16.50 -7.51 1.04
C GLN A 202 17.29 -8.72 1.56
N CYS A 203 16.64 -9.87 1.70
CA CYS A 203 17.31 -11.11 2.10
C CYS A 203 18.38 -11.54 1.08
N THR A 204 18.22 -11.12 -0.17
CA THR A 204 19.16 -11.41 -1.24
C THR A 204 20.29 -10.41 -1.40
N GLN A 205 20.36 -9.34 -0.61
CA GLN A 205 21.48 -8.39 -0.67
C GLN A 205 22.85 -9.07 -0.53
N CYS A 206 22.95 -10.01 0.41
CA CYS A 206 24.22 -10.65 0.78
C CYS A 206 24.39 -12.07 0.20
N HIS A 207 23.31 -12.74 -0.23
CA HIS A 207 23.39 -14.10 -0.76
C HIS A 207 22.13 -14.52 -1.54
N ASN A 208 22.23 -15.57 -2.35
CA ASN A 208 21.05 -16.17 -2.97
C ASN A 208 20.10 -16.72 -1.90
N HIS A 209 18.80 -16.57 -2.10
CA HIS A 209 17.82 -17.12 -1.17
C HIS A 209 17.94 -18.64 -1.08
N PRO A 210 17.91 -19.24 0.12
CA PRO A 210 18.18 -20.67 0.30
C PRO A 210 17.09 -21.61 -0.25
N PHE A 211 15.85 -21.11 -0.38
CA PHE A 211 14.67 -21.95 -0.68
C PHE A 211 13.85 -21.50 -1.88
N ASN A 212 14.28 -20.46 -2.62
CA ASN A 212 13.55 -19.99 -3.79
C ASN A 212 14.54 -19.52 -4.87
N GLN A 213 14.03 -19.09 -6.03
CA GLN A 213 14.86 -18.73 -7.19
C GLN A 213 15.47 -17.32 -7.10
N TRP A 214 15.25 -16.58 -6.01
CA TRP A 214 15.77 -15.23 -5.87
C TRP A 214 17.28 -15.26 -5.67
N LYS A 215 17.98 -14.62 -6.60
CA LYS A 215 19.44 -14.51 -6.59
C LYS A 215 19.86 -13.14 -6.07
N GLN A 216 21.07 -13.09 -5.50
CA GLN A 216 21.71 -11.86 -5.05
C GLN A 216 21.75 -10.79 -6.15
N GLN A 217 21.94 -11.21 -7.39
CA GLN A 217 21.89 -10.37 -8.58
C GLN A 217 20.64 -9.47 -8.64
N LYS A 218 19.45 -10.01 -8.33
CA LYS A 218 18.17 -9.27 -8.41
C LYS A 218 18.14 -8.06 -7.48
N PHE A 219 18.75 -8.18 -6.29
CA PHE A 219 18.86 -7.06 -5.36
C PHE A 219 19.69 -5.93 -5.97
N TRP A 220 20.85 -6.26 -6.51
CA TRP A 220 21.80 -5.27 -7.03
C TRP A 220 21.35 -4.68 -8.38
N GLU A 221 20.64 -5.46 -9.19
CA GLU A 221 19.98 -4.96 -10.40
C GLU A 221 18.93 -3.88 -10.05
N PHE A 222 18.07 -4.15 -9.07
CA PHE A 222 17.08 -3.18 -8.61
C PHE A 222 17.74 -1.98 -7.89
N ASN A 223 18.81 -2.21 -7.12
CA ASN A 223 19.57 -1.15 -6.47
C ASN A 223 20.17 -0.16 -7.47
N SER A 224 20.58 -0.64 -8.64
CA SER A 224 21.23 0.19 -9.66
C SER A 224 20.35 1.36 -10.15
N PHE A 225 19.02 1.29 -9.98
CA PHE A 225 18.10 2.38 -10.30
C PHE A 225 18.27 3.61 -9.39
N PHE A 226 18.79 3.44 -8.17
CA PHE A 226 18.94 4.52 -7.19
C PHE A 226 20.34 5.16 -7.19
N ARG A 227 21.24 4.73 -8.08
CA ARG A 227 22.66 5.13 -8.05
C ARG A 227 22.93 6.51 -8.66
N GLN A 228 21.95 7.08 -9.36
CA GLN A 228 22.00 8.44 -9.91
C GLN A 228 21.34 9.47 -8.98
N THR A 229 21.26 9.20 -7.68
CA THR A 229 20.45 10.01 -6.77
C THR A 229 21.14 10.24 -5.45
N ARG A 230 21.04 11.48 -4.97
CA ARG A 230 21.66 11.90 -3.72
C ARG A 230 20.77 12.85 -2.94
N ALA A 231 20.77 12.71 -1.63
CA ALA A 231 20.13 13.66 -0.72
C ALA A 231 21.19 14.61 -0.15
N LEU A 232 21.19 15.86 -0.61
CA LEU A 232 22.10 16.89 -0.13
C LEU A 232 21.60 17.43 1.22
N ARG A 233 22.48 17.46 2.22
CA ARG A 233 22.18 18.05 3.54
C ARG A 233 22.17 19.57 3.43
N ARG A 234 21.10 20.20 3.89
CA ARG A 234 21.02 21.65 4.10
C ARG A 234 21.03 21.90 5.61
N TYR A 235 21.99 22.70 6.05
CA TYR A 235 22.23 22.97 7.47
C TYR A 235 21.59 24.29 7.86
N SER A 236 21.12 24.42 9.10
CA SER A 236 20.66 25.70 9.62
C SER A 236 21.83 26.68 9.78
N ASP A 237 21.57 27.97 9.58
CA ASP A 237 22.58 29.01 9.68
C ASP A 237 23.31 28.98 11.04
N GLY A 238 24.63 28.89 10.98
CA GLY A 238 25.49 28.89 12.18
C GLY A 238 25.43 27.60 13.02
N SER A 239 24.76 26.53 12.58
CA SER A 239 24.68 25.26 13.29
C SER A 239 25.17 24.06 12.45
N ARG A 240 25.35 22.92 13.10
CA ARG A 240 25.58 21.62 12.42
C ARG A 240 24.30 20.79 12.32
N ASP A 241 23.17 21.36 12.71
CA ASP A 241 21.89 20.70 12.65
C ASP A 241 21.39 20.71 11.21
N ILE A 242 20.84 19.59 10.79
CA ILE A 242 20.25 19.46 9.46
C ILE A 242 18.89 20.14 9.52
N ASP A 243 18.72 21.18 8.70
CA ASP A 243 17.45 21.87 8.56
C ASP A 243 16.50 21.06 7.67
N HIS A 244 17.00 20.64 6.51
CA HIS A 244 16.28 19.82 5.55
C HIS A 244 17.25 19.12 4.59
N ALA A 245 16.70 18.38 3.63
CA ALA A 245 17.46 17.78 2.55
C ALA A 245 16.92 18.18 1.19
N GLU A 246 17.80 18.20 0.20
CA GLU A 246 17.43 18.36 -1.20
C GLU A 246 17.77 17.07 -1.96
N LEU A 247 16.76 16.39 -2.48
CA LEU A 247 16.93 15.18 -3.26
C LEU A 247 17.18 15.57 -4.71
N ILE A 248 18.34 15.19 -5.24
CA ILE A 248 18.77 15.51 -6.61
C ILE A 248 19.08 14.24 -7.40
N ASP A 249 18.99 14.36 -8.72
CA ASP A 249 19.63 13.41 -9.63
C ASP A 249 21.00 13.92 -10.04
N GLU A 250 21.98 13.03 -10.07
CA GLU A 250 23.35 13.33 -10.50
C GLU A 250 23.91 12.19 -11.37
N ASP A 251 24.83 12.53 -12.26
CA ASP A 251 25.50 11.53 -13.10
C ASP A 251 26.24 10.50 -12.24
N PHE A 252 26.06 9.23 -12.58
CA PHE A 252 26.71 8.12 -11.89
C PHE A 252 27.83 7.55 -12.75
N ALA A 253 29.08 7.74 -12.32
CA ALA A 253 30.22 7.23 -13.08
C ALA A 253 30.33 5.69 -13.12
N GLY A 254 29.54 4.98 -12.31
CA GLY A 254 29.80 3.57 -12.04
C GLY A 254 30.98 3.39 -11.10
N GLU A 255 31.03 2.25 -10.43
CA GLU A 255 32.15 1.90 -9.55
C GLU A 255 33.42 1.56 -10.36
N GLY A 256 33.26 1.27 -11.66
CA GLY A 256 34.35 1.12 -12.63
C GLY A 256 34.82 2.44 -13.26
N GLY A 257 34.23 3.59 -12.90
CA GLY A 257 34.61 4.91 -13.42
C GLY A 257 34.28 5.16 -14.89
N ARG A 258 33.39 4.35 -15.48
CA ARG A 258 32.88 4.50 -16.85
C ARG A 258 31.39 4.86 -16.83
N PRO A 259 31.03 6.15 -16.93
CA PRO A 259 29.64 6.56 -16.86
C PRO A 259 28.74 5.95 -17.95
N SER A 260 29.27 5.58 -19.11
CA SER A 260 28.50 4.90 -20.16
C SER A 260 28.03 3.48 -19.79
N GLU A 261 28.75 2.81 -18.87
CA GLU A 261 28.40 1.48 -18.38
C GLU A 261 27.75 1.54 -16.99
N ALA A 262 28.19 2.50 -16.17
CA ALA A 262 27.70 2.81 -14.83
C ALA A 262 27.44 1.55 -13.98
N GLU A 263 28.49 0.74 -13.91
CA GLU A 263 28.55 -0.57 -13.25
C GLU A 263 28.31 -0.44 -11.75
N VAL A 264 27.49 -1.35 -11.21
CA VAL A 264 27.36 -1.58 -9.76
C VAL A 264 28.00 -2.93 -9.46
N TYR A 265 29.04 -2.97 -8.64
CA TYR A 265 29.67 -4.21 -8.23
C TYR A 265 29.01 -4.75 -6.96
N TYR A 266 28.93 -6.08 -6.89
CA TYR A 266 28.60 -6.78 -5.66
C TYR A 266 29.41 -8.06 -5.55
N GLU A 267 29.67 -8.50 -4.32
CA GLU A 267 30.49 -9.66 -4.04
C GLU A 267 29.60 -10.87 -3.68
N GLU A 268 29.82 -11.98 -4.36
CA GLU A 268 29.23 -13.27 -3.99
C GLU A 268 29.96 -13.87 -2.79
N ARG A 269 29.31 -14.80 -2.06
CA ARG A 269 29.92 -15.48 -0.89
C ARG A 269 31.24 -16.21 -1.16
N ASN A 270 31.54 -16.52 -2.41
CA ASN A 270 32.79 -17.16 -2.84
C ASN A 270 33.90 -16.14 -3.17
N GLY A 271 33.69 -14.85 -2.92
CA GLY A 271 34.65 -13.77 -3.17
C GLY A 271 34.68 -13.25 -4.61
N MET A 272 33.80 -13.75 -5.49
CA MET A 272 33.74 -13.27 -6.86
C MET A 272 32.95 -11.97 -6.95
N ALA A 273 33.59 -10.94 -7.49
CA ALA A 273 32.90 -9.70 -7.88
C ALA A 273 32.03 -9.95 -9.12
N ARG A 274 30.80 -9.46 -9.06
CA ARG A 274 29.81 -9.47 -10.14
C ARG A 274 29.37 -8.05 -10.43
N VAL A 275 28.81 -7.86 -11.61
CA VAL A 275 28.24 -6.58 -12.06
C VAL A 275 26.74 -6.69 -12.13
N ALA A 276 26.05 -5.66 -11.64
CA ALA A 276 24.63 -5.46 -11.83
C ALA A 276 24.36 -4.22 -12.69
N TYR A 277 23.33 -4.33 -13.52
CA TYR A 277 22.82 -3.28 -14.41
C TYR A 277 21.33 -3.03 -14.08
N PRO A 278 20.74 -1.90 -14.52
CA PRO A 278 19.35 -1.59 -14.24
C PRO A 278 18.41 -2.56 -14.95
N VAL A 279 17.90 -3.52 -14.17
CA VAL A 279 16.94 -4.52 -14.57
C VAL A 279 15.82 -4.53 -13.54
N PHE A 280 14.60 -4.31 -14.01
CA PHE A 280 13.40 -4.36 -13.18
C PHE A 280 13.12 -5.79 -12.72
N ILE A 281 12.22 -5.92 -11.77
CA ILE A 281 12.06 -7.17 -11.04
C ILE A 281 11.57 -8.32 -11.93
N ASP A 282 10.78 -7.99 -12.95
CA ASP A 282 10.30 -8.90 -14.00
C ASP A 282 11.35 -9.25 -15.07
N GLY A 283 12.55 -8.66 -15.01
CA GLY A 283 13.61 -8.87 -15.99
C GLY A 283 13.70 -7.80 -17.08
N THR A 284 12.82 -6.80 -17.09
CA THR A 284 12.88 -5.69 -18.05
C THR A 284 14.11 -4.84 -17.80
N SER A 285 15.05 -4.85 -18.73
CA SER A 285 16.25 -4.01 -18.65
C SER A 285 16.04 -2.65 -19.32
N ILE A 286 16.71 -1.63 -18.81
CA ILE A 286 16.78 -0.30 -19.45
C ILE A 286 18.21 0.00 -19.90
N ASP A 287 18.40 1.15 -20.54
CA ASP A 287 19.72 1.65 -20.89
C ASP A 287 20.63 1.79 -19.65
N ARG A 288 21.90 1.45 -19.82
CA ARG A 288 22.86 1.35 -18.71
C ARG A 288 23.53 2.68 -18.40
N SER A 289 23.31 3.72 -19.19
CA SER A 289 24.00 4.99 -19.00
C SER A 289 23.81 5.52 -17.58
N GLY A 290 24.91 6.00 -17.02
CA GLY A 290 24.95 6.77 -15.79
C GLY A 290 24.76 8.25 -16.02
N TYR A 291 24.69 8.72 -17.27
CA TYR A 291 24.36 10.11 -17.57
C TYR A 291 22.86 10.35 -17.44
N VAL A 292 22.44 11.21 -16.51
CA VAL A 292 21.02 11.53 -16.26
C VAL A 292 20.36 12.08 -17.52
N GLY A 293 21.10 12.86 -18.32
CA GLY A 293 20.63 13.42 -19.59
C GLY A 293 20.40 12.39 -20.71
N GLN A 294 20.93 11.17 -20.57
CA GLN A 294 20.66 10.06 -21.49
C GLN A 294 19.58 9.15 -20.91
N THR A 295 19.78 8.72 -19.66
CA THR A 295 18.89 7.80 -18.96
C THR A 295 18.80 8.23 -17.50
N ASN A 296 17.63 8.70 -17.07
CA ASN A 296 17.33 8.86 -15.65
C ASN A 296 16.72 7.56 -15.13
N ARG A 297 17.54 6.75 -14.46
CA ARG A 297 17.15 5.40 -14.03
C ARG A 297 15.96 5.41 -13.06
N ARG A 298 15.83 6.39 -12.16
CA ARG A 298 14.65 6.46 -11.27
C ARG A 298 13.37 6.78 -12.02
N GLN A 299 13.43 7.67 -13.01
CA GLN A 299 12.27 7.97 -13.87
C GLN A 299 11.80 6.73 -14.63
N GLU A 300 12.75 5.96 -15.18
CA GLU A 300 12.44 4.69 -15.83
C GLU A 300 11.89 3.65 -14.84
N LEU A 301 12.45 3.55 -13.62
CA LEU A 301 11.90 2.70 -12.56
C LEU A 301 10.45 3.08 -12.25
N GLY A 302 10.15 4.36 -12.11
CA GLY A 302 8.79 4.84 -11.88
C GLY A 302 7.83 4.39 -12.99
N LYS A 303 8.23 4.49 -14.26
CA LYS A 303 7.43 4.04 -15.41
C LYS A 303 7.19 2.52 -15.37
N LEU A 304 8.24 1.75 -15.11
CA LEU A 304 8.16 0.29 -14.99
C LEU A 304 7.22 -0.13 -13.85
N MET A 305 7.28 0.55 -12.71
CA MET A 305 6.39 0.30 -11.57
C MET A 305 4.93 0.59 -11.91
N MET A 306 4.62 1.70 -12.60
CA MET A 306 3.24 2.01 -13.04
C MET A 306 2.68 0.95 -13.99
N ALA A 307 3.53 0.31 -14.80
CA ALA A 307 3.13 -0.75 -15.72
C ALA A 307 3.02 -2.14 -15.06
N SER A 308 3.48 -2.29 -13.81
CA SER A 308 3.65 -3.59 -13.17
C SER A 308 2.39 -4.10 -12.48
N GLU A 309 2.02 -5.36 -12.70
CA GLU A 309 0.95 -6.03 -11.93
C GLU A 309 1.29 -6.19 -10.44
N PHE A 310 2.58 -6.18 -10.09
CA PHE A 310 3.01 -6.23 -8.68
C PHE A 310 2.53 -5.00 -7.91
N LEU A 311 2.45 -3.85 -8.57
CA LEU A 311 1.91 -2.63 -7.97
C LEU A 311 0.43 -2.80 -7.60
N ASP A 312 -0.33 -3.37 -8.53
CA ASP A 312 -1.78 -3.56 -8.40
C ASP A 312 -2.08 -4.52 -7.24
N LYS A 313 -1.46 -5.69 -7.28
CA LYS A 313 -1.65 -6.74 -6.26
C LYS A 313 -1.18 -6.29 -4.90
N MET A 314 -0.07 -5.55 -4.82
CA MET A 314 0.44 -5.08 -3.54
C MET A 314 -0.48 -4.06 -2.88
N LEU A 315 -1.08 -3.13 -3.64
CA LEU A 315 -2.04 -2.19 -3.05
C LEU A 315 -3.29 -2.92 -2.55
N VAL A 316 -3.84 -3.83 -3.37
CA VAL A 316 -5.00 -4.64 -2.98
C VAL A 316 -4.70 -5.42 -1.70
N ASN A 317 -3.57 -6.13 -1.66
CA ASN A 317 -3.19 -6.91 -0.49
C ASN A 317 -3.00 -6.05 0.77
N ARG A 318 -2.39 -4.87 0.63
CA ARG A 318 -2.15 -3.94 1.73
C ARG A 318 -3.44 -3.36 2.29
N LEU A 319 -4.34 -2.88 1.44
CA LEU A 319 -5.62 -2.33 1.91
C LEU A 319 -6.51 -3.45 2.46
N TRP A 320 -6.55 -4.61 1.83
CA TRP A 320 -7.24 -5.77 2.38
C TRP A 320 -6.74 -6.11 3.78
N ALA A 321 -5.41 -6.19 3.97
CA ALA A 321 -4.82 -6.43 5.29
C ALA A 321 -5.17 -5.36 6.32
N HIS A 322 -5.33 -4.10 5.90
CA HIS A 322 -5.73 -3.02 6.78
C HIS A 322 -7.15 -3.22 7.33
N PHE A 323 -8.13 -3.53 6.46
CA PHE A 323 -9.53 -3.70 6.86
C PHE A 323 -9.82 -5.06 7.51
N MET A 324 -9.19 -6.13 7.03
CA MET A 324 -9.47 -7.50 7.47
C MET A 324 -8.50 -8.01 8.55
N GLY A 325 -7.43 -7.27 8.85
CA GLY A 325 -6.38 -7.64 9.80
C GLY A 325 -5.38 -8.68 9.28
N TYR A 326 -5.64 -9.29 8.12
CA TYR A 326 -4.74 -10.21 7.41
C TYR A 326 -4.83 -9.96 5.91
N GLY A 327 -3.69 -10.00 5.22
CA GLY A 327 -3.65 -9.96 3.75
C GLY A 327 -4.00 -11.31 3.11
N PHE A 328 -4.04 -11.33 1.79
CA PHE A 328 -4.00 -12.54 0.98
C PHE A 328 -2.69 -13.33 1.18
N THR A 329 -1.64 -12.67 1.68
CA THR A 329 -0.37 -13.28 2.07
C THR A 329 0.02 -12.95 3.51
N LYS A 330 0.92 -13.78 4.06
CA LYS A 330 1.52 -13.58 5.38
C LYS A 330 3.04 -13.78 5.30
N PRO A 331 3.85 -12.71 5.47
CA PRO A 331 3.46 -11.34 5.79
C PRO A 331 2.80 -10.61 4.61
N MET A 332 2.09 -9.51 4.90
CA MET A 332 1.29 -8.76 3.90
C MET A 332 2.13 -8.08 2.81
N ASP A 333 3.42 -7.88 3.06
CA ASP A 333 4.38 -7.25 2.15
C ASP A 333 5.32 -8.27 1.51
N ASP A 334 4.88 -9.53 1.43
CA ASP A 334 5.51 -10.59 0.64
C ASP A 334 4.48 -11.22 -0.31
N LEU A 335 4.61 -10.91 -1.60
CA LEU A 335 3.91 -11.49 -2.73
C LEU A 335 4.89 -12.30 -3.61
N GLY A 336 6.07 -12.62 -3.06
CA GLY A 336 7.08 -13.38 -3.78
C GLY A 336 6.60 -14.79 -4.12
N PRO A 337 7.26 -15.47 -5.09
CA PRO A 337 6.85 -16.78 -5.60
C PRO A 337 6.90 -17.93 -4.57
N HIS A 338 7.42 -17.66 -3.36
CA HIS A 338 7.51 -18.61 -2.27
C HIS A 338 6.37 -18.45 -1.25
N THR A 339 5.55 -17.41 -1.40
CA THR A 339 4.47 -17.09 -0.48
C THR A 339 3.15 -17.56 -1.07
N ALA A 340 2.43 -18.42 -0.34
CA ALA A 340 1.12 -18.88 -0.75
C ALA A 340 0.10 -17.74 -0.64
N VAL A 341 -0.59 -17.44 -1.74
CA VAL A 341 -1.70 -16.48 -1.81
C VAL A 341 -2.99 -17.24 -1.49
N SER A 342 -3.78 -16.75 -0.54
CA SER A 342 -5.00 -17.45 -0.09
C SER A 342 -6.09 -17.53 -1.17
N HIS A 343 -6.32 -16.43 -1.91
CA HIS A 343 -7.30 -16.35 -2.99
C HIS A 343 -6.65 -15.70 -4.23
N PRO A 344 -5.82 -16.45 -4.98
CA PRO A 344 -5.03 -15.87 -6.06
C PRO A 344 -5.90 -15.27 -7.17
N GLN A 345 -6.99 -15.93 -7.56
CA GLN A 345 -7.90 -15.41 -8.59
C GLN A 345 -8.57 -14.10 -8.16
N LEU A 346 -9.01 -14.02 -6.90
CA LEU A 346 -9.61 -12.80 -6.35
C LEU A 346 -8.59 -11.66 -6.32
N LEU A 347 -7.36 -11.92 -5.88
CA LEU A 347 -6.29 -10.93 -5.85
C LEU A 347 -5.98 -10.39 -7.26
N ASP A 348 -5.88 -11.28 -8.26
CA ASP A 348 -5.63 -10.89 -9.65
C ASP A 348 -6.78 -10.04 -10.22
N GLN A 349 -8.03 -10.46 -9.99
CA GLN A 349 -9.20 -9.74 -10.49
C GLN A 349 -9.40 -8.38 -9.80
N LEU A 350 -9.14 -8.28 -8.49
CA LEU A 350 -9.14 -6.99 -7.79
C LEU A 350 -7.99 -6.09 -8.25
N GLY A 351 -6.82 -6.67 -8.54
CA GLY A 351 -5.69 -5.93 -9.11
C GLY A 351 -6.03 -5.34 -10.47
N GLN A 352 -6.65 -6.13 -11.35
CA GLN A 352 -7.13 -5.64 -12.64
C GLN A 352 -8.21 -4.57 -12.48
N ALA A 353 -9.20 -4.78 -11.60
CA ALA A 353 -10.25 -3.80 -11.35
C ALA A 353 -9.70 -2.48 -10.82
N LEU A 354 -8.67 -2.51 -9.96
CA LEU A 354 -7.97 -1.31 -9.49
C LEU A 354 -7.25 -0.58 -10.64
N ARG A 355 -6.60 -1.31 -11.56
CA ARG A 355 -5.98 -0.71 -12.74
C ARG A 355 -7.02 -0.05 -13.64
N ASP A 356 -8.13 -0.74 -13.88
CA ASP A 356 -9.24 -0.26 -14.71
C ASP A 356 -9.94 0.96 -14.10
N SER A 357 -9.96 1.08 -12.76
CA SER A 357 -10.45 2.26 -12.05
C SER A 357 -9.45 3.42 -12.01
N SER A 358 -8.36 3.35 -12.78
CA SER A 358 -7.26 4.33 -12.75
C SER A 358 -6.64 4.47 -11.35
N TYR A 359 -6.46 3.35 -10.65
CA TYR A 359 -5.85 3.29 -9.32
C TYR A 359 -6.57 4.11 -8.25
N ASP A 360 -7.91 4.15 -8.32
CA ASP A 360 -8.75 4.80 -7.33
C ASP A 360 -8.77 4.02 -6.01
N MET A 361 -8.06 4.55 -5.01
CA MET A 361 -8.01 3.96 -3.67
C MET A 361 -9.34 4.01 -2.94
N ARG A 362 -10.15 5.07 -3.13
CA ARG A 362 -11.47 5.19 -2.50
C ARG A 362 -12.41 4.12 -3.05
N ALA A 363 -12.36 3.83 -4.34
CA ALA A 363 -13.13 2.75 -4.95
C ALA A 363 -12.78 1.39 -4.31
N LEU A 364 -11.50 1.06 -4.18
CA LEU A 364 -11.05 -0.18 -3.54
C LEU A 364 -11.46 -0.27 -2.06
N MET A 365 -11.33 0.83 -1.31
CA MET A 365 -11.81 0.90 0.07
C MET A 365 -13.33 0.66 0.15
N ALA A 366 -14.11 1.22 -0.77
CA ALA A 366 -15.55 1.01 -0.85
C ALA A 366 -15.89 -0.45 -1.13
N TRP A 367 -15.20 -1.11 -2.08
CA TRP A 367 -15.43 -2.51 -2.41
C TRP A 367 -15.22 -3.43 -1.20
N ILE A 368 -14.12 -3.22 -0.47
CA ILE A 368 -13.78 -4.01 0.73
C ILE A 368 -14.77 -3.70 1.87
N THR A 369 -15.14 -2.45 2.10
CA THR A 369 -16.02 -2.05 3.22
C THR A 369 -17.46 -2.51 3.01
N LEU A 370 -17.92 -2.56 1.76
CA LEU A 370 -19.28 -2.98 1.41
C LEU A 370 -19.42 -4.49 1.25
N SER A 371 -18.33 -5.25 1.20
CA SER A 371 -18.40 -6.71 1.16
C SER A 371 -19.05 -7.30 2.41
N LYS A 372 -19.57 -8.51 2.25
CA LYS A 372 -20.20 -9.27 3.33
C LYS A 372 -19.11 -9.97 4.16
N PRO A 373 -19.30 -10.05 5.49
CA PRO A 373 -18.36 -10.68 6.41
C PRO A 373 -18.38 -12.20 6.35
#